data_AF-A0A3R7U7M6-F1
#
_entry.id   AF-A0A3R7U7M6-F1
#
_cell.length_a   1.000
_cell.length_b   1.000
_cell.length_c   1.000
_cell.angle_alpha   90.00
_cell.angle_beta   90.00
_cell.angle_gamma   90.00
#
_symmetry.space_group_name_H-M   'P 1'
#
loop_
_entity.id
_entity.type
_entity.pdbx_description
1 polymer ?
#
loop_
_entity_poly.entity_id
_entity_poly.type
_entity_poly.pdbx_seq_one_letter_code
_entity_poly.pdbx_strand_id
1 'polypeptide(L)'
;MVRRSGGSGFDTTVETSQTAREVASFGTATILTGIVSMVALVFSGLSLYETVLKQANLHLYVPDTIAYTRDPNGSFEVIVVPVTVANSGARDGVVSALKLQVKNQETGRTRDFSASFVAAPGYFSIKEDYAKGQSRPKSAFAPLNIAGRSAFTGTILFYPKDYSKDRVVPGASKFSMTLTATMDAVQDMGAIDRFWSTDIEPVNFTANLPIVSRFFDGQMISGWSVRLFVENESAN
;
A
#
# COMPACT_ATOMS: atom_id res chain seq x y z
N MET A 1 78.63 -18.21 -64.87
CA MET A 1 78.28 -18.93 -63.64
C MET A 1 77.72 -17.92 -62.63
N VAL A 2 76.41 -18.04 -62.36
CA VAL A 2 75.65 -17.65 -61.14
C VAL A 2 75.68 -16.20 -60.60
N ARG A 3 74.73 -15.41 -61.12
CA ARG A 3 73.66 -14.59 -60.47
C ARG A 3 73.56 -14.56 -58.93
N ARG A 4 73.49 -13.36 -58.32
CA ARG A 4 72.34 -12.85 -57.54
C ARG A 4 72.54 -11.39 -57.08
N SER A 5 71.73 -10.51 -57.68
CA SER A 5 71.37 -9.18 -57.19
C SER A 5 70.24 -9.36 -56.16
N GLY A 6 70.47 -8.98 -54.90
CA GLY A 6 69.45 -8.91 -53.86
C GLY A 6 69.16 -7.45 -53.53
N GLY A 7 68.06 -6.92 -54.06
CA GLY A 7 67.57 -5.59 -53.73
C GLY A 7 66.95 -5.57 -52.34
N SER A 8 67.39 -4.63 -51.51
CA SER A 8 66.74 -4.27 -50.26
C SER A 8 65.68 -3.19 -50.54
N GLY A 9 64.49 -3.63 -50.97
CA GLY A 9 63.30 -2.79 -50.97
C GLY A 9 62.72 -2.76 -49.57
N PHE A 10 62.87 -1.63 -48.89
CA PHE A 10 62.30 -1.37 -47.56
C PHE A 10 60.78 -1.19 -47.71
N ASP A 11 60.01 -2.20 -47.31
CA ASP A 11 58.54 -2.24 -47.45
C ASP A 11 57.88 -1.37 -46.36
N THR A 12 57.99 -0.04 -46.51
CA THR A 12 57.48 0.95 -45.54
C THR A 12 55.99 1.25 -45.73
N THR A 13 55.41 0.80 -46.84
CA THR A 13 54.02 1.04 -47.24
C THR A 13 53.03 0.06 -46.61
N VAL A 14 53.46 -1.17 -46.28
CA VAL A 14 52.57 -2.17 -45.69
C VAL A 14 52.34 -1.88 -44.20
N GLU A 15 53.39 -1.53 -43.44
CA GLU A 15 53.24 -1.19 -42.01
C GLU A 15 52.39 0.05 -41.78
N THR A 16 52.60 1.14 -42.55
CA THR A 16 51.80 2.37 -42.43
C THR A 16 50.32 2.17 -42.75
N SER A 17 50.00 1.26 -43.67
CA SER A 17 48.60 0.94 -44.01
C SER A 17 47.89 0.09 -42.95
N GLN A 18 48.63 -0.74 -42.20
CA GLN A 18 48.09 -1.52 -41.08
C GLN A 18 47.89 -0.64 -39.84
N THR A 19 48.82 0.25 -39.51
CA THR A 19 48.67 1.19 -38.38
C THR A 19 47.56 2.21 -38.64
N ALA A 20 47.38 2.68 -39.89
CA ALA A 20 46.30 3.61 -40.22
C ALA A 20 44.90 2.97 -40.11
N ARG A 21 44.76 1.67 -40.43
CA ARG A 21 43.50 0.92 -40.25
C ARG A 21 43.21 0.61 -38.78
N GLU A 22 44.25 0.40 -37.97
CA GLU A 22 44.15 0.20 -36.54
C GLU A 22 43.80 1.50 -35.80
N VAL A 23 44.37 2.64 -36.18
CA VAL A 23 44.02 3.96 -35.61
C VAL A 23 42.63 4.44 -36.05
N ALA A 24 42.18 4.11 -37.26
CA ALA A 24 40.82 4.40 -37.71
C ALA A 24 39.76 3.52 -37.00
N SER A 25 40.11 2.30 -36.59
CA SER A 25 39.23 1.45 -35.78
C SER A 25 39.13 1.94 -34.33
N PHE A 26 40.18 2.58 -33.77
CA PHE A 26 40.16 3.20 -32.44
C PHE A 26 39.21 4.41 -32.32
N GLY A 27 39.15 5.28 -33.34
CA GLY A 27 38.28 6.47 -33.31
C GLY A 27 36.78 6.15 -33.34
N THR A 28 36.39 5.16 -34.16
CA THR A 28 35.00 4.71 -34.25
C THR A 28 34.61 3.85 -33.03
N ALA A 29 35.55 3.06 -32.49
CA ALA A 29 35.35 2.29 -31.27
C ALA A 29 35.16 3.19 -30.04
N THR A 30 35.88 4.30 -29.93
CA THR A 30 35.79 5.19 -28.75
C THR A 30 34.45 5.92 -28.67
N ILE A 31 33.90 6.39 -29.79
CA ILE A 31 32.58 7.03 -29.82
C ILE A 31 31.48 6.00 -29.50
N LEU A 32 31.56 4.79 -30.07
CA LEU A 32 30.62 3.72 -29.78
C LEU A 32 30.67 3.31 -28.30
N THR A 33 31.87 3.15 -27.73
CA THR A 33 32.06 2.86 -26.30
C THR A 33 31.49 3.99 -25.43
N GLY A 34 31.73 5.26 -25.78
CA GLY A 34 31.18 6.40 -25.04
C GLY A 34 29.65 6.41 -25.00
N ILE A 35 29.00 6.14 -26.14
CA ILE A 35 27.53 6.03 -26.22
C ILE A 35 27.04 4.85 -25.38
N VAL A 36 27.68 3.68 -25.50
CA VAL A 36 27.32 2.48 -24.72
C VAL A 36 27.45 2.74 -23.22
N SER A 37 28.52 3.40 -22.77
CA SER A 37 28.71 3.77 -21.36
C SER A 37 27.66 4.77 -20.88
N MET A 38 27.31 5.78 -21.71
CA MET A 38 26.26 6.74 -21.36
C MET A 38 24.90 6.04 -21.22
N VAL A 39 24.55 5.16 -22.15
CA VAL A 39 23.32 4.36 -22.09
C VAL A 39 23.32 3.46 -20.86
N ALA A 40 24.42 2.76 -20.57
CA ALA A 40 24.56 1.93 -19.39
C ALA A 40 24.40 2.73 -18.09
N LEU A 41 24.94 3.96 -18.04
CA LEU A 41 24.80 4.85 -16.89
C LEU A 41 23.34 5.27 -16.69
N VAL A 42 22.63 5.63 -17.75
CA VAL A 42 21.20 5.97 -17.68
C VAL A 42 20.38 4.77 -17.20
N PHE A 43 20.60 3.58 -17.74
CA PHE A 43 19.92 2.37 -17.28
C PHE A 43 20.24 2.03 -15.81
N SER A 44 21.49 2.23 -15.38
CA SER A 44 21.89 2.04 -13.98
C SER A 44 21.18 3.03 -13.06
N GLY A 45 21.10 4.31 -13.45
CA GLY A 45 20.39 5.34 -12.69
C GLY A 45 18.89 5.05 -12.58
N LEU A 46 18.25 4.68 -13.69
CA LEU A 46 16.83 4.30 -13.70
C LEU A 46 16.56 3.04 -12.86
N SER A 47 17.44 2.05 -12.97
CA SER A 47 17.34 0.83 -12.16
C SER A 47 17.48 1.14 -10.66
N LEU A 48 18.47 1.95 -10.27
CA LEU A 48 18.65 2.39 -8.88
C LEU A 48 17.45 3.17 -8.38
N TYR A 49 16.90 4.07 -9.20
CA TYR A 49 15.71 4.83 -8.85
C TYR A 49 14.53 3.89 -8.58
N GLU A 50 14.19 3.03 -9.55
CA GLU A 50 13.04 2.15 -9.44
C GLU A 50 13.18 1.11 -8.33
N THR A 51 14.39 0.70 -7.95
CA THR A 51 14.64 -0.38 -6.99
C THR A 51 15.01 0.06 -5.58
N VAL A 52 15.54 1.27 -5.38
CA VAL A 52 16.06 1.71 -4.08
C VAL A 52 15.54 3.09 -3.66
N LEU A 53 15.44 4.04 -4.59
CA LEU A 53 15.14 5.43 -4.23
C LEU A 53 13.65 5.77 -4.28
N LYS A 54 12.86 5.04 -5.07
CA LYS A 54 11.43 5.28 -5.20
C LYS A 54 10.75 5.15 -3.83
N GLN A 55 10.26 6.28 -3.33
CA GLN A 55 9.60 6.39 -2.03
C GLN A 55 8.40 5.45 -1.91
N ALA A 56 8.02 5.15 -0.66
CA ALA A 56 6.80 4.41 -0.38
C ALA A 56 5.60 5.15 -0.99
N ASN A 57 4.79 4.40 -1.73
CA ASN A 57 3.58 4.92 -2.36
C ASN A 57 2.46 3.91 -2.06
N LEU A 58 1.75 4.20 -0.96
CA LEU A 58 0.75 3.32 -0.37
C LEU A 58 -0.63 3.62 -0.92
N HIS A 59 -1.31 2.56 -1.33
CA HIS A 59 -2.68 2.55 -1.83
C HIS A 59 -3.55 1.78 -0.86
N LEU A 60 -4.70 2.35 -0.50
CA LEU A 60 -5.65 1.73 0.41
C LEU A 60 -6.86 1.22 -0.37
N TYR A 61 -7.25 -0.02 -0.11
CA TYR A 61 -8.38 -0.67 -0.75
C TYR A 61 -9.30 -1.28 0.29
N VAL A 62 -10.60 -1.14 0.05
CA VAL A 62 -11.68 -1.74 0.83
C VAL A 62 -12.53 -2.59 -0.13
N PRO A 63 -12.84 -3.85 0.19
CA PRO A 63 -13.69 -4.67 -0.65
C PRO A 63 -15.15 -4.25 -0.52
N ASP A 64 -15.98 -4.83 -1.38
CA ASP A 64 -17.43 -4.62 -1.44
C ASP A 64 -18.20 -5.08 -0.19
N THR A 65 -17.53 -5.76 0.75
CA THR A 65 -18.18 -6.38 1.90
C THR A 65 -17.44 -6.02 3.19
N ILE A 66 -18.16 -5.35 4.08
CA ILE A 66 -17.72 -5.08 5.46
C ILE A 66 -18.70 -5.72 6.43
N ALA A 67 -18.40 -5.68 7.73
CA ALA A 67 -19.33 -6.13 8.74
C ALA A 67 -19.50 -5.11 9.85
N TYR A 68 -20.69 -5.10 10.43
CA TYR A 68 -21.01 -4.37 11.64
C TYR A 68 -21.32 -5.36 12.76
N THR A 69 -20.77 -5.14 13.94
CA THR A 69 -20.97 -5.99 15.11
C THR A 69 -21.01 -5.13 16.37
N ARG A 70 -21.46 -5.73 17.48
CA ARG A 70 -21.32 -5.13 18.81
C ARG A 70 -20.39 -5.94 19.68
N ASP A 71 -19.46 -5.25 20.33
CA ASP A 71 -18.57 -5.90 21.30
C ASP A 71 -19.38 -6.31 22.54
N PRO A 72 -19.40 -7.60 22.90
CA PRO A 72 -20.07 -8.09 24.10
C PRO A 72 -19.56 -7.47 25.41
N ASN A 73 -18.28 -7.11 25.51
CA ASN A 73 -17.64 -6.69 26.76
C ASN A 73 -17.85 -5.20 27.09
N GLY A 74 -18.48 -4.43 26.20
CA GLY A 74 -18.69 -3.00 26.43
C GLY A 74 -19.80 -2.36 25.61
N SER A 75 -20.57 -3.16 24.86
CA SER A 75 -21.68 -2.65 24.05
C SER A 75 -21.25 -1.61 22.99
N PHE A 76 -19.96 -1.53 22.67
CA PHE A 76 -19.41 -0.62 21.67
C PHE A 76 -19.89 -1.01 20.26
N GLU A 77 -20.15 0.00 19.44
CA GLU A 77 -20.30 -0.17 17.99
C GLU A 77 -18.93 -0.55 17.41
N VAL A 78 -18.89 -1.61 16.61
CA VAL A 78 -17.65 -2.03 15.95
C VAL A 78 -17.92 -2.20 14.47
N ILE A 79 -17.12 -1.50 13.66
CA ILE A 79 -17.13 -1.66 12.21
C ILE A 79 -15.90 -2.47 11.83
N VAL A 80 -16.15 -3.58 11.15
CA VAL A 80 -15.15 -4.56 10.79
C VAL A 80 -14.93 -4.43 9.29
N VAL A 81 -13.79 -3.86 8.92
CA VAL A 81 -13.46 -3.52 7.54
C VAL A 81 -12.26 -4.37 7.13
N PRO A 82 -12.42 -5.29 6.15
CA PRO A 82 -11.26 -5.86 5.49
C PRO A 82 -10.56 -4.76 4.70
N VAL A 83 -9.25 -4.63 4.86
CA VAL A 83 -8.45 -3.63 4.16
C VAL A 83 -7.29 -4.32 3.46
N THR A 84 -6.93 -3.78 2.31
CA THR A 84 -5.65 -4.07 1.67
C THR A 84 -4.88 -2.78 1.53
N VAL A 85 -3.63 -2.77 2.02
CA VAL A 85 -2.69 -1.67 1.84
C VAL A 85 -1.59 -2.17 0.91
N ALA A 86 -1.50 -1.63 -0.29
CA ALA A 86 -0.49 -2.01 -1.28
C ALA A 86 0.57 -0.92 -1.41
N ASN A 87 1.84 -1.30 -1.48
CA ASN A 87 2.96 -0.40 -1.70
C ASN A 87 3.50 -0.57 -3.11
N SER A 88 3.33 0.46 -3.94
CA SER A 88 3.88 0.52 -5.30
C SER A 88 5.30 1.12 -5.35
N GLY A 89 5.76 1.66 -4.22
CA GLY A 89 7.11 2.18 -4.03
C GLY A 89 8.15 1.08 -3.87
N ALA A 90 9.43 1.46 -3.98
CA ALA A 90 10.54 0.54 -3.72
C ALA A 90 10.91 0.46 -2.23
N ARG A 91 10.59 1.52 -1.48
CA ARG A 91 10.85 1.64 -0.04
C ARG A 91 9.67 1.20 0.79
N ASP A 92 9.98 0.81 2.02
CA ASP A 92 9.00 0.43 3.03
C ASP A 92 8.22 1.65 3.52
N GLY A 93 6.93 1.45 3.77
CA GLY A 93 6.04 2.46 4.35
C GLY A 93 5.38 1.94 5.61
N VAL A 94 5.18 2.81 6.59
CA VAL A 94 4.52 2.43 7.85
C VAL A 94 3.17 3.12 7.96
N VAL A 95 2.10 2.34 8.12
CA VAL A 95 0.78 2.87 8.46
C VAL A 95 0.64 2.88 9.97
N SER A 96 0.71 4.05 10.59
CA SER A 96 0.69 4.19 12.05
C SER A 96 -0.72 4.28 12.63
N ALA A 97 -1.68 4.77 11.84
CA ALA A 97 -3.07 4.83 12.25
C ALA A 97 -4.02 4.65 11.06
N LEU A 98 -5.17 4.05 11.35
CA LEU A 98 -6.32 4.02 10.46
C LEU A 98 -7.52 4.63 11.18
N LYS A 99 -8.20 5.57 10.52
CA LYS A 99 -9.40 6.24 11.02
C LYS A 99 -10.53 6.02 10.05
N LEU A 100 -11.70 5.72 10.58
CA LEU A 100 -12.92 5.54 9.82
C LEU A 100 -13.94 6.56 10.33
N GLN A 101 -14.24 7.55 9.52
CA GLN A 101 -15.36 8.44 9.78
C GLN A 101 -16.63 7.83 9.19
N VAL A 102 -17.69 7.78 9.97
CA VAL A 102 -18.99 7.26 9.52
C VAL A 102 -20.05 8.32 9.71
N LYS A 103 -20.75 8.63 8.64
CA LYS A 103 -21.86 9.57 8.59
C LYS A 103 -23.15 8.86 8.19
N ASN A 104 -24.14 8.95 9.04
CA ASN A 104 -25.51 8.52 8.74
C ASN A 104 -26.16 9.59 7.82
N GLN A 105 -26.56 9.21 6.61
CA GLN A 105 -27.07 10.15 5.60
C GLN A 105 -28.47 10.67 5.94
N GLU A 106 -29.27 9.90 6.68
CA GLU A 106 -30.64 10.26 7.04
C GLU A 106 -30.69 11.21 8.24
N THR A 107 -29.90 10.93 9.28
CA THR A 107 -29.86 11.74 10.51
C THR A 107 -28.79 12.84 10.47
N GLY A 108 -27.87 12.79 9.50
CA GLY A 108 -26.73 13.70 9.40
C GLY A 108 -25.66 13.51 10.47
N ARG A 109 -25.79 12.51 11.35
CA ARG A 109 -24.86 12.27 12.45
C ARG A 109 -23.55 11.68 11.95
N THR A 110 -22.44 12.21 12.44
CA THR A 110 -21.08 11.73 12.12
C THR A 110 -20.39 11.22 13.38
N ARG A 111 -19.61 10.15 13.26
CA ARG A 111 -18.74 9.65 14.33
C ARG A 111 -17.45 9.08 13.76
N ASP A 112 -16.38 9.34 14.51
CA ASP A 112 -15.06 8.85 14.18
C ASP A 112 -14.77 7.55 14.94
N PHE A 113 -14.25 6.58 14.20
CA PHE A 113 -13.77 5.32 14.70
C PHE A 113 -12.28 5.20 14.41
N SER A 114 -11.56 4.53 15.29
CA SER A 114 -10.13 4.28 15.16
C SER A 114 -9.86 2.79 15.13
N ALA A 115 -8.92 2.37 14.28
CA ALA A 115 -8.44 1.00 14.27
C ALA A 115 -7.84 0.66 15.63
N SER A 116 -8.48 -0.29 16.31
CA SER A 116 -8.09 -0.69 17.68
C SER A 116 -7.60 -2.13 17.72
N PHE A 117 -8.11 -2.99 16.85
CA PHE A 117 -7.72 -4.39 16.79
C PHE A 117 -7.63 -4.90 15.35
N VAL A 118 -6.87 -5.98 15.17
CA VAL A 118 -6.84 -6.80 13.95
C VAL A 118 -7.53 -8.12 14.26
N ALA A 119 -8.46 -8.51 13.39
CA ALA A 119 -9.14 -9.80 13.48
C ALA A 119 -8.17 -10.92 13.09
N ALA A 120 -8.04 -11.93 13.93
CA ALA A 120 -7.26 -13.11 13.63
C ALA A 120 -8.13 -14.18 12.93
N PRO A 121 -7.52 -15.22 12.32
CA PRO A 121 -8.25 -16.32 11.71
C PRO A 121 -9.31 -16.91 12.66
N GLY A 122 -10.52 -17.10 12.16
CA GLY A 122 -11.65 -17.62 12.96
C GLY A 122 -12.44 -16.57 13.74
N TYR A 123 -12.12 -15.27 13.62
CA TYR A 123 -12.89 -14.19 14.26
C TYR A 123 -14.41 -14.29 14.00
N PHE A 124 -14.82 -14.59 12.76
CA PHE A 124 -16.23 -14.73 12.40
C PHE A 124 -16.83 -16.13 12.66
N SER A 125 -16.00 -17.12 12.98
CA SER A 125 -16.42 -18.51 13.18
C SER A 125 -16.69 -18.83 14.65
N ILE A 126 -16.09 -18.07 15.56
CA ILE A 126 -16.22 -18.30 17.00
C ILE A 126 -17.34 -17.42 17.56
N LYS A 127 -18.27 -18.07 18.27
CA LYS A 127 -19.26 -17.39 19.11
C LYS A 127 -18.59 -17.00 20.43
N GLU A 128 -18.70 -15.74 20.81
CA GLU A 128 -18.23 -15.28 22.13
C GLU A 128 -19.08 -15.89 23.25
N ASP A 129 -18.40 -16.50 24.21
CA ASP A 129 -18.95 -17.04 25.46
C ASP A 129 -17.91 -16.88 26.57
N TYR A 130 -17.91 -15.70 27.21
CA TYR A 130 -16.96 -15.39 28.29
C TYR A 130 -17.13 -16.27 29.52
N ALA A 131 -18.33 -16.80 29.78
CA ALA A 131 -18.56 -17.73 30.88
C ALA A 131 -17.79 -19.04 30.67
N LYS A 132 -17.50 -19.39 29.41
CA LYS A 132 -16.66 -20.53 29.03
C LYS A 132 -15.24 -20.14 28.60
N GLY A 133 -14.84 -18.89 28.83
CA GLY A 133 -13.52 -18.37 28.42
C GLY A 133 -13.32 -18.28 26.89
N GLN A 134 -14.40 -18.28 26.10
CA GLN A 134 -14.34 -18.21 24.64
C GLN A 134 -14.49 -16.75 24.19
N SER A 135 -13.42 -16.17 23.65
CA SER A 135 -13.43 -14.85 23.02
C SER A 135 -13.10 -14.99 21.54
N ARG A 136 -13.65 -14.09 20.70
CA ARG A 136 -13.19 -14.01 19.32
C ARG A 136 -11.71 -13.62 19.28
N PRO A 137 -10.91 -14.29 18.44
CA PRO A 137 -9.47 -14.05 18.37
C PRO A 137 -9.21 -12.69 17.69
N LYS A 138 -8.61 -11.77 18.45
CA LYS A 138 -8.21 -10.44 17.99
C LYS A 138 -6.91 -10.02 18.68
N SER A 139 -6.06 -9.27 17.98
CA SER A 139 -4.85 -8.66 18.53
C SER A 139 -4.97 -7.15 18.49
N ALA A 140 -4.29 -6.45 19.40
CA ALA A 140 -4.25 -4.99 19.37
C ALA A 140 -3.69 -4.50 18.02
N PHE A 141 -4.25 -3.41 17.50
CA PHE A 141 -3.69 -2.76 16.32
C PHE A 141 -2.28 -2.23 16.66
N ALA A 142 -1.34 -2.52 15.79
CA ALA A 142 0.01 -2.00 15.82
C ALA A 142 0.32 -1.39 14.45
N PRO A 143 1.28 -0.44 14.36
CA PRO A 143 1.71 0.10 13.08
C PRO A 143 2.03 -1.00 12.08
N LEU A 144 1.51 -0.87 10.86
CA LEU A 144 1.67 -1.87 9.80
C LEU A 144 2.86 -1.48 8.94
N ASN A 145 3.92 -2.29 8.96
CA ASN A 145 5.03 -2.13 8.02
C ASN A 145 4.69 -2.81 6.69
N ILE A 146 4.66 -2.02 5.61
CA ILE A 146 4.37 -2.50 4.25
C ILE A 146 5.66 -2.39 3.44
N ALA A 147 6.28 -3.54 3.20
CA ALA A 147 7.52 -3.58 2.43
C ALA A 147 7.32 -3.00 1.01
N GLY A 148 8.38 -2.44 0.44
CA GLY A 148 8.37 -1.99 -0.96
C GLY A 148 7.85 -3.09 -1.90
N ARG A 149 7.00 -2.73 -2.87
CA ARG A 149 6.41 -3.65 -3.87
C ARG A 149 5.64 -4.82 -3.25
N SER A 150 5.07 -4.63 -2.07
CA SER A 150 4.29 -5.66 -1.36
C SER A 150 2.91 -5.13 -0.98
N ALA A 151 2.09 -5.99 -0.38
CA ALA A 151 0.81 -5.60 0.17
C ALA A 151 0.55 -6.30 1.50
N PHE A 152 -0.16 -5.60 2.39
CA PHE A 152 -0.77 -6.17 3.57
C PHE A 152 -2.27 -6.30 3.33
N THR A 153 -2.83 -7.46 3.67
CA THR A 153 -4.28 -7.68 3.70
C THR A 153 -4.66 -8.18 5.08
N GLY A 154 -5.66 -7.54 5.67
CA GLY A 154 -6.13 -7.88 7.01
C GLY A 154 -7.54 -7.39 7.28
N THR A 155 -8.14 -7.88 8.36
CA THR A 155 -9.45 -7.39 8.81
C THR A 155 -9.25 -6.52 10.03
N ILE A 156 -9.62 -5.24 9.92
CA ILE A 156 -9.41 -4.24 10.98
C ILE A 156 -10.73 -3.96 11.68
N LEU A 157 -10.69 -3.91 13.01
CA LEU A 157 -11.83 -3.58 13.86
C LEU A 157 -11.71 -2.13 14.31
N PHE A 158 -12.67 -1.33 13.86
CA PHE A 158 -12.78 0.08 14.17
C PHE A 158 -13.73 0.27 15.35
N TYR A 159 -13.20 0.86 16.42
CA TYR A 159 -13.96 1.20 17.63
C TYR A 159 -14.09 2.72 17.74
N PRO A 160 -15.20 3.24 18.28
CA PRO A 160 -15.36 4.67 18.49
C PRO A 160 -14.33 5.16 19.51
N LYS A 161 -13.78 6.35 19.28
CA LYS A 161 -12.80 6.96 20.20
C LYS A 161 -13.40 7.20 21.60
N ASP A 162 -14.67 7.60 21.64
CA ASP A 162 -15.40 7.90 22.86
C ASP A 162 -16.62 7.00 23.00
N TYR A 163 -16.83 6.48 24.22
CA TYR A 163 -18.08 5.80 24.56
C TYR A 163 -19.20 6.83 24.63
N SER A 164 -20.21 6.64 23.79
CA SER A 164 -21.45 7.41 23.84
C SER A 164 -22.62 6.45 23.79
N LYS A 165 -23.64 6.74 24.60
CA LYS A 165 -24.94 6.06 24.51
C LYS A 165 -25.61 6.35 23.17
N ASP A 166 -25.30 7.50 22.58
CA ASP A 166 -25.77 7.90 21.26
C ASP A 166 -24.98 7.16 20.18
N ARG A 167 -25.75 6.55 19.28
CA ARG A 167 -25.26 5.66 18.23
C ARG A 167 -25.26 6.40 16.91
N VAL A 168 -24.28 6.08 16.07
CA VAL A 168 -24.30 6.53 14.67
C VAL A 168 -25.07 5.56 13.79
N VAL A 169 -25.17 4.29 14.18
CA VAL A 169 -25.98 3.28 13.49
C VAL A 169 -27.30 2.98 14.26
N PRO A 170 -28.23 3.94 14.47
CA PRO A 170 -29.60 3.60 14.81
C PRO A 170 -30.43 3.46 13.51
N GLY A 171 -31.00 2.27 13.29
CA GLY A 171 -31.93 2.02 12.19
C GLY A 171 -31.27 1.63 10.87
N ALA A 172 -32.11 1.23 9.90
CA ALA A 172 -31.67 0.96 8.53
C ALA A 172 -31.48 2.28 7.80
N SER A 173 -30.26 2.55 7.35
CA SER A 173 -29.95 3.79 6.65
C SER A 173 -28.74 3.61 5.74
N LYS A 174 -28.50 4.62 4.89
CA LYS A 174 -27.28 4.72 4.09
C LYS A 174 -26.19 5.40 4.92
N PHE A 175 -25.01 4.82 4.95
CA PHE A 175 -23.86 5.35 5.67
C PHE A 175 -22.76 5.72 4.69
N SER A 176 -22.34 6.99 4.69
CA SER A 176 -21.09 7.37 4.02
C SER A 176 -19.94 7.14 4.98
N MET A 177 -18.91 6.48 4.49
CA MET A 177 -17.73 6.11 5.25
C MET A 177 -16.49 6.66 4.56
N THR A 178 -15.62 7.30 5.33
CA THR A 178 -14.33 7.78 4.85
C THR A 178 -13.25 7.10 5.66
N LEU A 179 -12.47 6.24 5.01
CA LEU A 179 -11.32 5.58 5.60
C LEU A 179 -10.06 6.38 5.26
N THR A 180 -9.39 6.85 6.29
CA THR A 180 -8.13 7.59 6.19
C THR A 180 -7.01 6.80 6.86
N ALA A 181 -5.85 6.75 6.20
CA ALA A 181 -4.63 6.17 6.76
C ALA A 181 -3.61 7.27 7.03
N THR A 182 -2.92 7.18 8.17
CA THR A 182 -1.76 8.03 8.47
C THR A 182 -0.51 7.22 8.16
N MET A 183 0.30 7.75 7.24
CA MET A 183 1.62 7.18 6.91
C MET A 183 2.70 7.93 7.66
N ASP A 184 3.60 7.18 8.27
CA ASP A 184 4.89 7.69 8.69
C ASP A 184 5.94 7.15 7.72
N ALA A 185 6.58 8.05 6.96
CA ALA A 185 7.69 7.67 6.10
C ALA A 185 8.88 7.24 6.96
N VAL A 186 9.50 6.10 6.62
CA VAL A 186 10.75 5.69 7.23
C VAL A 186 11.84 6.66 6.74
N GLN A 187 12.21 7.64 7.58
CA GLN A 187 13.19 8.68 7.25
C GLN A 187 14.62 8.10 7.28
N ASP A 188 15.00 7.37 6.24
CA ASP A 188 16.32 6.74 6.15
C ASP A 188 17.34 7.64 5.42
N MET A 189 16.89 8.60 4.60
CA MET A 189 17.74 9.56 3.86
C MET A 189 17.60 11.02 4.32
N GLY A 190 16.99 11.25 5.48
CA GLY A 190 16.97 12.57 6.12
C GLY A 190 16.27 13.65 5.30
N ALA A 191 17.00 14.66 4.83
CA ALA A 191 16.44 15.84 4.18
C ALA A 191 15.79 15.55 2.80
N ILE A 192 16.27 14.54 2.08
CA ILE A 192 15.73 14.16 0.76
C ILE A 192 14.32 13.58 0.91
N ASP A 193 14.08 12.79 1.95
CA ASP A 193 12.78 12.17 2.20
C ASP A 193 11.69 13.20 2.53
N ARG A 194 12.06 14.33 3.14
CA ARG A 194 11.10 15.39 3.50
C ARG A 194 10.50 16.11 2.30
N PHE A 195 11.22 16.20 1.18
CA PHE A 195 10.72 16.89 -0.02
C PHE A 195 9.81 16.02 -0.87
N TRP A 196 9.78 14.69 -0.65
CA TRP A 196 9.06 13.73 -1.50
C TRP A 196 8.13 12.79 -0.72
N SER A 197 7.68 13.16 0.47
CA SER A 197 6.67 12.40 1.20
C SER A 197 5.33 12.43 0.44
N THR A 198 4.79 11.26 0.13
CA THR A 198 3.44 11.10 -0.43
C THR A 198 2.45 10.77 0.69
N ASP A 199 1.35 11.52 0.76
CA ASP A 199 0.22 11.17 1.63
C ASP A 199 -0.59 10.01 1.01
N ILE A 200 -1.26 9.24 1.86
CA ILE A 200 -2.19 8.18 1.40
C ILE A 200 -3.51 8.85 1.04
N GLU A 201 -4.00 8.62 -0.18
CA GLU A 201 -5.31 9.09 -0.59
C GLU A 201 -6.42 8.46 0.27
N PRO A 202 -7.31 9.27 0.89
CA PRO A 202 -8.45 8.75 1.63
C PRO A 202 -9.39 7.94 0.73
N VAL A 203 -9.91 6.83 1.24
CA VAL A 203 -10.88 6.00 0.53
C VAL A 203 -12.28 6.37 1.02
N ASN A 204 -13.09 6.91 0.12
CA ASN A 204 -14.49 7.20 0.35
C ASN A 204 -15.35 6.07 -0.21
N PHE A 205 -16.27 5.57 0.61
CA PHE A 205 -17.20 4.54 0.18
C PHE A 205 -18.51 4.65 0.95
N THR A 206 -19.60 4.20 0.32
CA THR A 206 -20.92 4.20 0.94
C THR A 206 -21.30 2.76 1.27
N ALA A 207 -21.81 2.52 2.47
CA ALA A 207 -22.30 1.21 2.87
C ALA A 207 -23.79 1.30 3.21
N ASN A 208 -24.56 0.37 2.65
CA ASN A 208 -25.99 0.24 2.97
C ASN A 208 -26.15 -0.74 4.13
N LEU A 209 -26.75 -0.30 5.24
CA LEU A 209 -27.10 -1.18 6.34
C LEU A 209 -28.51 -1.71 6.15
N PRO A 210 -28.70 -3.01 5.85
CA PRO A 210 -30.04 -3.57 5.78
C PRO A 210 -30.69 -3.52 7.16
N ILE A 211 -32.02 -3.63 7.22
CA ILE A 211 -32.74 -3.76 8.50
C ILE A 211 -32.23 -5.02 9.21
N VAL A 212 -31.42 -4.84 10.25
CA VAL A 212 -30.71 -5.93 10.95
C VAL A 212 -31.56 -6.69 11.95
N SER A 213 -32.78 -6.24 12.25
CA SER A 213 -33.81 -7.06 12.88
C SER A 213 -35.19 -6.40 12.75
N ARG A 214 -36.26 -7.19 12.70
CA ARG A 214 -37.65 -6.72 12.93
C ARG A 214 -37.90 -6.32 14.39
N PHE A 215 -36.90 -6.45 15.25
CA PHE A 215 -37.09 -6.41 16.69
C PHE A 215 -36.75 -5.07 17.32
N PHE A 216 -35.75 -4.30 16.85
CA PHE A 216 -35.43 -3.01 17.49
C PHE A 216 -34.74 -2.00 16.57
N ASP A 217 -35.14 -0.73 16.69
CA ASP A 217 -34.39 0.48 16.33
C ASP A 217 -32.98 0.42 16.95
N GLY A 218 -32.01 -0.12 16.20
CA GLY A 218 -30.58 0.04 16.48
C GLY A 218 -29.97 -0.81 17.60
N GLN A 219 -30.65 -1.80 18.19
CA GLN A 219 -30.06 -2.68 19.22
C GLN A 219 -29.72 -4.08 18.67
N MET A 220 -28.52 -4.25 18.09
CA MET A 220 -27.98 -5.61 17.90
C MET A 220 -27.66 -6.25 19.25
N ILE A 221 -27.99 -7.54 19.38
CA ILE A 221 -27.57 -8.36 20.52
C ILE A 221 -26.04 -8.53 20.43
N SER A 222 -25.38 -8.36 21.56
CA SER A 222 -23.93 -8.55 21.71
C SER A 222 -23.46 -9.87 21.06
N GLY A 223 -22.41 -9.83 20.25
CA GLY A 223 -21.87 -11.00 19.54
C GLY A 223 -22.53 -11.33 18.19
N TRP A 224 -23.58 -10.62 17.78
CA TRP A 224 -24.12 -10.76 16.41
C TRP A 224 -23.38 -9.84 15.44
N SER A 225 -23.13 -10.33 14.22
CA SER A 225 -22.55 -9.54 13.14
C SER A 225 -23.49 -9.52 11.94
N VAL A 226 -23.50 -8.41 11.21
CA VAL A 226 -24.23 -8.22 9.97
C VAL A 226 -23.23 -7.81 8.90
N ARG A 227 -23.37 -8.38 7.71
CA ARG A 227 -22.62 -7.97 6.52
C ARG A 227 -23.27 -6.74 5.90
N LEU A 228 -22.45 -5.78 5.52
CA LEU A 228 -22.85 -4.59 4.78
C LEU A 228 -22.20 -4.65 3.41
N PHE A 229 -22.96 -4.25 2.41
CA PHE A 229 -22.47 -4.13 1.04
C PHE A 229 -22.05 -2.69 0.78
N VAL A 230 -20.83 -2.54 0.28
CA VAL A 230 -20.18 -1.28 -0.03
C VAL A 230 -20.40 -0.96 -1.50
N GLU A 231 -20.96 0.22 -1.74
CA GLU A 231 -20.99 0.90 -3.02
C GLU A 231 -19.79 1.85 -3.05
N ASN A 232 -18.78 1.53 -3.85
CA ASN A 232 -17.66 2.42 -4.05
C ASN A 232 -18.13 3.62 -4.87
N GLU A 233 -18.02 4.82 -4.29
CA GLU A 233 -18.06 6.05 -5.08
C GLU A 233 -16.77 6.07 -5.90
N SER A 234 -16.87 5.63 -7.16
CA SER A 234 -15.74 5.70 -8.08
C SER A 234 -15.35 7.17 -8.20
N ALA A 235 -14.10 7.49 -7.86
CA ALA A 235 -13.53 8.81 -8.12
C ALA A 235 -13.71 9.11 -9.62
N ASN A 236 -14.54 10.11 -9.91
CA ASN A 236 -14.73 10.68 -11.24
C ASN A 236 -13.78 11.85 -11.41
#